data_AF-A0A543Q778-F1
#
_entry.id   AF-A0A543Q778-F1
#
_cell.length_a   1.000
_cell.length_b   1.000
_cell.length_c   1.000
_cell.angle_alpha   90.00
_cell.angle_beta   90.00
_cell.angle_gamma   90.00
#
_symmetry.space_group_name_H-M   'P 1'
#
loop_
_entity.id
_entity.type
_entity.pdbx_description
1 polymer ?
#
loop_
_entity_poly.entity_id
_entity_poly.type
_entity_poly.pdbx_seq_one_letter_code
_entity_poly.pdbx_strand_id
1 'polypeptide(L)'
;MNSKNHKKTEESFSTFVELSPEDGQILLNFGISETDWKALIDYRGNKTKAFAWVESRLQEVRTLSSEAQRSYLRVMLNNLMYSDKQ
;
A
#
# COMPACT_ATOMS: atom_id res chain seq x y z
N MET A 1 -19.57 -3.54 -34.47
CA MET A 1 -20.51 -3.87 -33.37
C MET A 1 -20.04 -5.16 -32.73
N ASN A 2 -20.15 -5.42 -31.43
CA ASN A 2 -20.10 -4.62 -30.21
C ASN A 2 -19.94 -5.69 -29.12
N SER A 3 -19.01 -5.46 -28.19
CA SER A 3 -19.00 -5.95 -26.80
C SER A 3 -19.19 -7.44 -26.50
N LYS A 4 -18.16 -8.06 -25.90
CA LYS A 4 -18.27 -8.88 -24.67
C LYS A 4 -16.87 -9.28 -24.14
N ASN A 5 -16.04 -8.28 -23.88
CA ASN A 5 -14.95 -8.43 -22.91
C ASN A 5 -15.50 -8.13 -21.51
N HIS A 6 -14.91 -8.79 -20.51
CA HIS A 6 -15.09 -8.58 -19.07
C HIS A 6 -16.37 -9.20 -18.47
N LYS A 7 -16.28 -10.49 -18.14
CA LYS A 7 -17.17 -11.10 -17.14
C LYS A 7 -16.33 -11.71 -16.03
N LYS A 8 -16.62 -11.24 -14.81
CA LYS A 8 -16.17 -11.66 -13.48
C LYS A 8 -14.79 -11.21 -13.02
N THR A 9 -14.75 -9.95 -12.59
CA THR A 9 -13.79 -9.45 -11.59
C THR A 9 -14.53 -9.30 -10.26
N GLU A 10 -14.95 -10.40 -9.64
CA GLU A 10 -15.54 -10.37 -8.28
C GLU A 10 -15.28 -11.71 -7.59
N GLU A 11 -14.01 -12.07 -7.44
CA GLU A 11 -13.62 -12.86 -6.28
C GLU A 11 -12.95 -11.89 -5.34
N SER A 12 -13.76 -11.30 -4.46
CA SER A 12 -13.29 -10.62 -3.27
C SER A 12 -12.42 -11.59 -2.49
N PHE A 13 -11.12 -11.54 -2.76
CA PHE A 13 -10.07 -12.13 -1.95
C PHE A 13 -10.04 -11.37 -0.63
N SER A 14 -11.09 -11.54 0.17
CA SER A 14 -11.09 -11.25 1.59
C SER A 14 -10.30 -12.34 2.32
N THR A 15 -9.09 -12.64 1.83
CA THR A 15 -8.04 -13.15 2.69
C THR A 15 -7.78 -12.02 3.66
N PHE A 16 -8.30 -12.14 4.88
CA PHE A 16 -7.80 -11.38 6.01
C PHE A 16 -6.29 -11.60 6.04
N VAL A 17 -5.55 -10.65 5.47
CA VAL A 17 -4.10 -10.65 5.54
C VAL A 17 -3.81 -10.28 6.98
N GLU A 18 -3.67 -11.30 7.84
CA GLU A 18 -3.09 -11.09 9.16
C GLU A 18 -1.72 -10.45 8.95
N LEU A 19 -1.61 -9.22 9.44
CA LEU A 19 -0.34 -8.58 9.63
C LEU A 19 0.42 -9.41 10.65
N SER A 20 1.61 -9.89 10.28
CA SER A 20 2.52 -10.41 11.29
C SER A 20 2.75 -9.27 12.30
N PRO A 21 2.82 -9.57 13.61
CA PRO A 21 3.06 -8.53 14.62
C PRO A 21 4.29 -7.67 14.31
N GLU A 22 5.33 -8.29 13.74
CA GLU A 22 6.55 -7.63 13.28
C GLU A 22 6.29 -6.65 12.11
N ASP A 23 5.55 -7.08 11.09
CA ASP A 23 5.15 -6.24 9.95
C ASP A 23 4.32 -5.04 10.39
N GLY A 24 3.37 -5.27 11.30
CA GLY A 24 2.54 -4.20 11.88
C GLY A 24 3.38 -3.18 12.64
N GLN A 25 4.36 -3.64 13.42
CA GLN A 25 5.27 -2.76 14.17
C GLN A 25 6.13 -1.90 13.24
N ILE A 26 6.66 -2.49 12.15
CA ILE A 26 7.47 -1.78 11.16
C ILE A 26 6.64 -0.69 10.47
N LEU A 27 5.42 -1.01 10.04
CA LEU A 27 4.54 -0.05 9.36
C LEU A 27 4.12 1.09 10.29
N LEU A 28 3.81 0.79 11.56
CA LEU A 28 3.55 1.80 12.58
C LEU A 28 4.78 2.70 12.82
N ASN A 29 5.99 2.13 12.80
CA ASN A 29 7.24 2.90 12.90
C ASN A 29 7.43 3.85 11.71
N PHE A 30 6.80 3.60 10.56
CA PHE A 30 6.77 4.50 9.41
C PHE A 30 5.49 5.34 9.32
N GLY A 31 4.61 5.28 10.32
CA GLY A 31 3.40 6.08 10.39
C GLY A 31 2.31 5.65 9.39
N ILE A 32 2.37 4.39 8.93
CA ILE A 32 1.36 3.78 8.08
C ILE A 32 0.32 3.12 8.99
N SER A 33 -0.95 3.51 8.84
CA SER A 33 -2.04 2.90 9.61
C SER A 33 -2.39 1.51 9.07
N GLU A 34 -3.03 0.68 9.89
CA GLU A 34 -3.51 -0.64 9.45
C GLU A 34 -4.50 -0.51 8.27
N THR A 35 -5.35 0.52 8.28
CA THR A 35 -6.30 0.80 7.20
C THR A 35 -5.59 1.15 5.90
N ASP A 36 -4.59 2.04 5.95
CA ASP A 36 -3.81 2.40 4.76
C ASP A 36 -3.02 1.21 4.23
N TRP A 37 -2.53 0.36 5.13
CA TRP A 37 -1.85 -0.87 4.75
C TRP A 37 -2.76 -1.86 4.01
N LYS A 38 -3.98 -2.08 4.52
CA LYS A 38 -4.97 -2.92 3.84
C LYS A 38 -5.32 -2.36 2.46
N ALA A 39 -5.56 -1.05 2.38
CA ALA A 39 -5.79 -0.38 1.10
C ALA A 39 -4.60 -0.51 0.14
N LEU A 40 -3.36 -0.45 0.64
CA LEU A 40 -2.16 -0.66 -0.16
C LEU A 40 -2.03 -2.09 -0.66
N ILE A 41 -2.35 -3.08 0.17
CA ILE A 41 -2.40 -4.49 -0.25
C ILE A 41 -3.41 -4.66 -1.37
N ASP A 42 -4.62 -4.14 -1.20
CA ASP A 42 -5.70 -4.26 -2.18
C ASP A 42 -5.31 -3.59 -3.50
N TYR A 43 -4.77 -2.36 -3.44
CA TYR A 43 -4.31 -1.62 -4.62
C TYR A 43 -3.16 -2.33 -5.35
N ARG A 44 -2.21 -2.91 -4.61
CA ARG A 44 -1.06 -3.63 -5.19
C ARG A 44 -1.37 -5.08 -5.56
N GLY A 45 -2.50 -5.60 -5.10
CA GLY A 45 -3.00 -6.95 -5.31
C GLY A 45 -2.43 -8.02 -4.38
N ASN A 46 -1.37 -7.74 -3.60
CA ASN A 46 -0.90 -8.61 -2.52
C ASN A 46 0.10 -7.92 -1.57
N LYS A 47 0.33 -8.57 -0.42
CA LYS A 47 1.25 -8.15 0.65
C LYS A 47 2.69 -7.95 0.17
N THR A 48 3.22 -8.86 -0.64
CA THR A 48 4.60 -8.78 -1.14
C THR A 48 4.84 -7.54 -2.00
N LYS A 49 3.90 -7.23 -2.90
CA LYS A 49 3.96 -6.04 -3.76
C LYS A 49 3.76 -4.75 -2.96
N ALA A 50 2.90 -4.77 -1.95
CA ALA A 50 2.74 -3.64 -1.02
C ALA A 50 4.05 -3.35 -0.26
N PHE A 51 4.69 -4.39 0.28
CA PHE A 51 5.98 -4.26 0.96
C PHE A 51 7.08 -3.75 0.03
N ALA A 52 7.23 -4.37 -1.14
CA ALA A 52 8.23 -3.94 -2.13
C ALA A 52 8.05 -2.46 -2.53
N TRP A 53 6.80 -1.98 -2.58
CA TRP A 53 6.54 -0.57 -2.82
C TRP A 53 7.00 0.32 -1.67
N VAL A 54 6.67 -0.02 -0.41
CA VAL A 54 7.12 0.74 0.77
C VAL A 54 8.64 0.76 0.85
N GLU A 55 9.29 -0.38 0.67
CA GLU A 55 10.76 -0.49 0.67
C GLU A 55 11.38 0.36 -0.44
N SER A 56 10.84 0.32 -1.65
CA SER A 56 11.31 1.15 -2.76
C SER A 56 11.21 2.64 -2.43
N ARG A 57 10.11 3.09 -1.82
CA ARG A 57 9.94 4.50 -1.40
C ARG A 57 10.92 4.86 -0.30
N LEU A 58 11.14 3.98 0.67
CA LEU A 58 12.09 4.23 1.75
C LEU A 58 13.55 4.27 1.27
N GLN A 59 13.93 3.48 0.27
CA GLN A 59 15.28 3.53 -0.30
C GLN A 59 15.59 4.90 -0.92
N GLU A 60 14.60 5.57 -1.52
CA GLU A 60 14.76 6.92 -2.11
C GLU A 60 15.11 7.98 -1.05
N VAL A 61 14.66 7.80 0.19
CA VAL A 61 14.82 8.75 1.30
C VAL A 61 15.61 8.17 2.47
N ARG A 62 16.37 7.08 2.25
CA ARG A 62 17.03 6.31 3.33
C ARG A 62 18.04 7.11 4.14
N THR A 63 18.59 8.18 3.56
CA THR A 63 19.59 9.07 4.20
C THR A 63 18.94 10.17 5.03
N LEU A 64 17.62 10.33 4.95
CA LEU A 64 16.87 11.33 5.71
C LEU A 64 16.50 10.82 7.10
N SER A 65 16.08 11.72 7.98
CA SER A 65 15.58 11.37 9.31
C SER A 65 14.32 10.51 9.23
N SER A 66 14.05 9.72 10.28
CA SER A 66 12.84 8.90 10.36
C SER A 66 11.55 9.75 10.20
N GLU A 67 11.55 10.99 10.68
CA GLU A 67 10.42 11.91 10.52
C GLU A 67 10.20 12.33 9.07
N ALA A 68 11.28 12.61 8.33
CA ALA A 68 11.22 12.91 6.91
C ALA A 68 10.76 11.68 6.10
N GLN A 69 11.26 10.48 6.43
CA GLN A 69 10.83 9.22 5.80
C GLN A 69 9.33 8.96 6.01
N ARG A 70 8.83 9.17 7.23
CA ARG A 70 7.39 9.08 7.57
C ARG A 70 6.56 10.06 6.76
N SER A 71 6.98 11.33 6.73
CA SER A 71 6.28 12.40 6.01
C SER A 71 6.24 12.12 4.51
N TYR A 72 7.35 11.65 3.94
CA TYR A 72 7.46 11.24 2.54
C TYR A 72 6.50 10.09 2.21
N LEU A 73 6.53 9.00 2.98
CA LEU A 73 5.65 7.86 2.77
C LEU A 73 4.17 8.25 2.84
N ARG A 74 3.78 9.11 3.79
CA ARG A 74 2.40 9.60 3.91
C ARG A 74 1.94 10.32 2.64
N VAL A 75 2.77 11.21 2.10
CA VAL A 75 2.46 11.94 0.86
C VAL A 75 2.34 10.96 -0.32
N MET A 76 3.28 10.03 -0.44
CA MET A 76 3.26 9.06 -1.54
C MET A 76 2.06 8.11 -1.47
N LEU A 77 1.66 7.68 -0.28
CA LEU A 77 0.45 6.89 -0.06
C LEU A 77 -0.80 7.67 -0.45
N ASN A 78 -0.91 8.92 -0.02
CA ASN A 78 -2.04 9.76 -0.37
C ASN A 78 -2.14 9.99 -1.88
N ASN A 79 -1.03 10.29 -2.54
CA ASN A 79 -1.02 10.43 -4.00
C ASN A 79 -1.41 9.12 -4.69
N LEU A 80 -0.93 7.98 -4.21
CA LEU A 80 -1.27 6.69 -4.80
C LEU A 80 -2.76 6.35 -4.68
N MET A 81 -3.38 6.62 -3.54
CA MET A 81 -4.75 6.19 -3.25
C MET A 81 -5.82 7.19 -3.68
N TYR A 82 -5.49 8.48 -3.77
CA TYR A 82 -6.45 9.54 -4.02
C TYR A 82 -6.28 10.23 -5.38
N SER A 83 -5.21 9.96 -6.14
CA SER A 83 -5.06 10.49 -7.50
C SER A 83 -5.89 9.75 -8.57
N ASP A 84 -6.37 8.53 -8.30
CA ASP A 84 -7.24 7.76 -9.21
C ASP A 84 -8.74 8.16 -9.13
N LYS A 85 -9.10 9.18 -8.34
CA LYS A 85 -10.49 9.65 -8.13
C LYS A 85 -10.86 10.92 -8.92
N GLN A 86 -10.06 11.36 -9.90
CA GLN A 86 -10.36 12.55 -10.71
C GLN A 86 -10.68 12.20 -12.17
#